data_AF-A0A7U2N0B2-F1
#
_entry.id   AF-A0A7U2N0B2-F1
#
_cell.length_a   1.000
_cell.length_b   1.000
_cell.length_c   1.000
_cell.angle_alpha   90.00
_cell.angle_beta   90.00
_cell.angle_gamma   90.00
#
_symmetry.space_group_name_H-M   'P 1'
#
loop_
_entity.id
_entity.type
_entity.pdbx_description
1 polymer ?
#
loop_
_entity_poly.entity_id
_entity_poly.type
_entity_poly.pdbx_seq_one_letter_code
_entity_poly.pdbx_strand_id
1 'polypeptide(L)'
;MFQAESHSHDKIAEKVLECKQLARDVKKKRPSRGCLPANLYRSFPDRRVMDELIEIYFATFESCYRILYAPSFREDYRSYINHPESARGPLLLQLALLMALTGTLHRDVNIRSEMMSKASTWIHIAQTWLSAPLEKDRLTLEGIQLHCLLLLARQVSRIGADLVWISAGSLVRIAMQMGLHQDPDCLEEMSITQKEIRRRLWYTILEINVQSALDSGMVPMITDIDYNTQPPSIAINGEAQDNTQVNTSNGMSFQHLLAKSLPLRLRATRVINNLQDEPSYDEVLALGDELALECGKAAMAIEHDVSDTDTRSVSFASSFCNHLLRRFPLCLHYRYAVKAKKNPIYCNSQKACLSGAQSLLLLLEDDMYHRLLLTGGGMFRDLITWGAMFIFLELCPEPDADMSMFARKTNRARNQPLLQDARRVVQYARDRMWNGETNVKVYVCLSMMMAQAEARLGGLPVKDAITKALHESLGECHSLLKAMAADSSVSTTDPVLDSWASSGLMMPLFADLDADFDFLGDGNVDMSFLDTCFDLQ
;
A
#
# COMPACT_ATOMS: atom_id res chain seq x y z
N MET A 1 -51.30 43.32 -11.46
CA MET A 1 -51.42 41.90 -11.09
C MET A 1 -50.05 41.18 -10.97
N PHE A 2 -48.97 41.69 -11.59
CA PHE A 2 -47.62 41.07 -11.57
C PHE A 2 -46.75 41.29 -10.31
N GLN A 3 -47.15 42.12 -9.33
CA GLN A 3 -46.36 42.35 -8.10
C GLN A 3 -46.67 41.39 -6.95
N ALA A 4 -47.85 40.75 -6.95
CA ALA A 4 -48.26 39.87 -5.85
C ALA A 4 -47.57 38.49 -5.89
N GLU A 5 -47.23 37.99 -7.09
CA GLU A 5 -46.51 36.72 -7.26
C GLU A 5 -45.04 36.82 -6.83
N SER A 6 -44.35 37.91 -7.16
CA SER A 6 -42.95 38.15 -6.73
C SER A 6 -42.82 38.20 -5.21
N HIS A 7 -43.72 38.89 -4.50
CA HIS A 7 -43.73 38.93 -3.04
C HIS A 7 -44.06 37.58 -2.39
N SER A 8 -44.79 36.71 -3.08
CA SER A 8 -45.06 35.37 -2.58
C SER A 8 -43.84 34.45 -2.74
N HIS A 9 -43.10 34.56 -3.84
CA HIS A 9 -41.85 33.83 -4.07
C HIS A 9 -40.75 34.23 -3.08
N ASP A 10 -40.62 35.52 -2.76
CA ASP A 10 -39.64 36.01 -1.77
C ASP A 10 -39.93 35.49 -0.36
N LYS A 11 -41.21 35.46 0.06
CA LYS A 11 -41.62 34.90 1.36
C LYS A 11 -41.39 33.38 1.44
N ILE A 12 -41.56 32.66 0.33
CA ILE A 12 -41.26 31.23 0.26
C ILE A 12 -39.74 31.02 0.39
N ALA A 13 -38.92 31.79 -0.32
CA ALA A 13 -37.46 31.70 -0.23
C ALA A 13 -36.94 32.00 1.19
N GLU A 14 -37.48 33.03 1.85
CA GLU A 14 -37.16 33.38 3.23
C GLU A 14 -37.54 32.26 4.20
N LYS A 15 -38.74 31.69 4.07
CA LYS A 15 -39.18 30.55 4.89
C LYS A 15 -38.32 29.31 4.65
N VAL A 16 -37.90 29.04 3.41
CA VAL A 16 -36.96 27.95 3.11
C VAL A 16 -35.61 28.19 3.78
N LEU A 17 -35.10 29.42 3.80
CA LEU A 17 -33.86 29.76 4.47
C LEU A 17 -33.96 29.59 6.00
N GLU A 18 -35.06 30.05 6.60
CA GLU A 18 -35.36 29.90 8.02
C GLU A 18 -35.46 28.40 8.40
N CYS A 19 -36.18 27.60 7.61
CA CYS A 19 -36.24 26.15 7.78
C CYS A 19 -34.87 25.49 7.65
N LYS A 20 -34.03 25.91 6.68
CA LYS A 20 -32.65 25.42 6.52
C LYS A 20 -31.81 25.74 7.75
N GLN A 21 -31.97 26.93 8.33
CA GLN A 21 -31.24 27.36 9.51
C GLN A 21 -31.66 26.57 10.76
N LEU A 22 -32.97 26.46 11.02
CA LEU A 22 -33.52 25.64 12.11
C LEU A 22 -33.10 24.17 11.97
N ALA A 23 -33.13 23.62 10.76
CA ALA A 23 -32.67 22.25 10.50
C ALA A 23 -31.16 22.07 10.81
N ARG A 24 -30.32 23.07 10.55
CA ARG A 24 -28.90 23.06 10.93
C ARG A 24 -28.74 23.04 12.45
N ASP A 25 -29.52 23.86 13.17
CA ASP A 25 -29.45 23.94 14.63
C ASP A 25 -29.97 22.68 15.33
N VAL A 26 -31.00 22.03 14.78
CA VAL A 26 -31.44 20.68 15.24
C VAL A 26 -30.35 19.64 15.00
N LYS A 27 -29.68 19.67 13.85
CA LYS A 27 -28.60 18.71 13.52
C LYS A 27 -27.36 18.89 14.40
N LYS A 28 -27.03 20.12 14.84
CA LYS A 28 -25.92 20.39 15.77
C LYS A 28 -26.05 19.65 17.11
N LYS A 29 -27.28 19.34 17.55
CA LYS A 29 -27.56 18.65 18.82
C LYS A 29 -27.48 17.12 18.74
N ARG A 30 -27.30 16.55 17.54
CA ARG A 30 -27.20 15.08 17.38
C ARG A 30 -25.85 14.60 17.95
N PRO A 31 -25.78 13.42 18.60
CA PRO A 31 -24.57 12.86 19.24
C PRO A 31 -23.47 12.43 18.24
N SER A 32 -23.46 13.02 17.06
CA SER A 32 -22.84 12.52 15.85
C SER A 32 -21.48 13.11 15.53
N ARG A 33 -20.92 13.86 16.47
CA ARG A 33 -19.57 14.38 16.38
C ARG A 33 -18.80 13.58 17.40
N GLY A 34 -18.22 12.45 16.99
CA GLY A 34 -17.12 11.90 17.77
C GLY A 34 -16.13 13.04 17.94
N CYS A 35 -16.09 13.62 19.15
CA CYS A 35 -15.20 14.73 19.43
C CYS A 35 -13.80 14.18 19.29
N LEU A 36 -12.93 14.78 18.49
CA LEU A 36 -11.54 14.36 18.52
C LEU A 36 -11.01 14.51 19.95
N PRO A 37 -10.01 13.70 20.36
CA PRO A 37 -9.35 13.92 21.63
C PRO A 37 -8.97 15.40 21.76
N ALA A 38 -9.44 16.07 22.82
CA ALA A 38 -9.33 17.53 22.94
C ALA A 38 -7.89 18.06 22.84
N ASN A 39 -6.91 17.18 23.13
CA ASN A 39 -5.50 17.49 23.10
C ASN A 39 -4.73 16.70 22.03
N LEU A 40 -5.38 16.19 20.97
CA LEU A 40 -4.72 15.39 19.92
C LEU A 40 -3.45 16.06 19.37
N TYR A 41 -3.50 17.38 19.19
CA TYR A 41 -2.36 18.19 18.73
C TYR A 41 -1.11 18.08 19.63
N ARG A 42 -1.26 17.72 20.91
CA ARG A 42 -0.15 17.52 21.85
C ARG A 42 0.54 16.18 21.70
N SER A 43 -0.07 15.22 21.00
CA SER A 43 0.55 13.92 20.73
C SER A 43 1.57 13.97 19.59
N PHE A 44 1.54 15.03 18.76
CA PHE A 44 2.45 15.19 17.64
C PHE A 44 3.86 15.53 18.12
N PRO A 45 4.90 15.14 17.36
CA PRO A 45 6.28 15.46 17.71
C PRO A 45 6.55 16.97 17.59
N ASP A 46 7.75 17.39 17.94
CA ASP A 46 8.13 18.79 17.80
C ASP A 46 8.06 19.28 16.34
N ARG A 47 7.99 20.60 16.18
CA ARG A 47 7.83 21.25 14.87
C ARG A 47 8.87 20.82 13.86
N ARG A 48 10.13 20.65 14.28
CA ARG A 48 11.20 20.30 13.34
C ARG A 48 10.93 18.90 12.78
N VAL A 49 10.58 17.94 13.63
CA VAL A 49 10.23 16.59 13.19
C VAL A 49 8.98 16.60 12.31
N MET A 50 7.94 17.37 12.67
CA MET A 50 6.74 17.51 11.82
C MET A 50 7.09 18.07 10.43
N ASP A 51 7.91 19.12 10.36
CA ASP A 51 8.37 19.73 9.09
C ASP A 51 9.10 18.69 8.23
N GLU A 52 10.05 17.94 8.82
CA GLU A 52 10.80 16.87 8.14
C GLU A 52 9.87 15.75 7.62
N LEU A 53 8.91 15.31 8.43
CA LEU A 53 7.94 14.26 8.08
C LEU A 53 6.93 14.68 7.01
N ILE A 54 6.54 15.95 6.97
CA ILE A 54 5.69 16.51 5.92
C ILE A 54 6.45 16.56 4.59
N GLU A 55 7.71 16.99 4.59
CA GLU A 55 8.52 16.97 3.36
C GLU A 55 8.73 15.55 2.83
N ILE A 56 8.95 14.57 3.72
CA ILE A 56 9.00 13.16 3.33
C ILE A 56 7.70 12.76 2.63
N TYR A 57 6.52 13.16 3.12
CA TYR A 57 5.24 12.82 2.50
C TYR A 57 5.15 13.34 1.05
N PHE A 58 5.46 14.63 0.86
CA PHE A 58 5.42 15.27 -0.44
C PHE A 58 6.47 14.71 -1.42
N ALA A 59 7.61 14.24 -0.92
CA ALA A 59 8.65 13.60 -1.72
C ALA A 59 8.38 12.11 -2.02
N THR A 60 7.43 11.47 -1.33
CA THR A 60 7.18 10.02 -1.41
C THR A 60 5.79 9.70 -1.95
N PHE A 61 4.82 9.41 -1.08
CA PHE A 61 3.49 8.92 -1.46
C PHE A 61 2.71 9.92 -2.34
N GLU A 62 2.91 11.22 -2.11
CA GLU A 62 2.24 12.27 -2.90
C GLU A 62 2.64 12.23 -4.38
N SER A 63 3.84 11.73 -4.72
CA SER A 63 4.32 11.63 -6.12
C SER A 63 3.37 10.81 -7.00
N CYS A 64 2.87 9.69 -6.48
CA CYS A 64 2.02 8.74 -7.20
C CYS A 64 0.54 8.94 -6.88
N TYR A 65 0.19 9.22 -5.61
CA TYR A 65 -1.21 9.25 -5.18
C TYR A 65 -1.84 10.64 -5.18
N ARG A 66 -1.08 11.73 -5.15
CA ARG A 66 -1.57 13.11 -5.25
C ARG A 66 -2.80 13.44 -4.36
N ILE A 67 -2.78 13.03 -3.09
CA ILE A 67 -3.94 13.16 -2.19
C ILE A 67 -4.08 14.60 -1.71
N LEU A 68 -2.98 15.24 -1.31
CA LEU A 68 -3.01 16.55 -0.66
C LEU A 68 -2.57 17.66 -1.62
N TYR A 69 -3.43 18.66 -1.81
CA TYR A 69 -3.02 19.83 -2.58
C TYR A 69 -2.04 20.69 -1.78
N ALA A 70 -0.76 20.64 -2.17
CA ALA A 70 0.35 21.20 -1.40
C ALA A 70 0.16 22.69 -0.99
N PRO A 71 -0.28 23.61 -1.87
CA PRO A 71 -0.45 25.01 -1.48
C PRO A 71 -1.44 25.20 -0.33
N SER A 72 -2.63 24.62 -0.44
CA SER A 72 -3.67 24.73 0.59
C SER A 72 -3.26 24.02 1.89
N PHE A 73 -2.66 22.82 1.77
CA PHE A 73 -2.19 22.10 2.96
C PHE A 73 -1.09 22.87 3.71
N ARG A 74 -0.14 23.47 2.99
CA ARG A 74 0.93 24.28 3.61
C ARG A 74 0.40 25.53 4.29
N GLU A 75 -0.65 26.15 3.74
CA GLU A 75 -1.32 27.29 4.39
C GLU A 75 -2.03 26.86 5.68
N ASP A 76 -2.80 25.77 5.63
CA ASP A 76 -3.46 25.18 6.79
C ASP A 76 -2.43 24.81 7.88
N TYR A 77 -1.30 24.20 7.50
CA TYR A 77 -0.23 23.85 8.41
C TYR A 77 0.45 25.08 9.04
N ARG A 78 0.69 26.15 8.26
CA ARG A 78 1.19 27.42 8.80
C ARG A 78 0.23 28.01 9.84
N SER A 79 -1.07 27.94 9.60
CA SER A 79 -2.08 28.37 10.58
C SER A 79 -2.04 27.50 11.84
N TYR A 80 -1.90 26.18 11.69
CA TYR A 80 -1.78 25.23 12.79
C TYR A 80 -0.59 25.54 13.70
N ILE A 81 0.59 25.82 13.14
CA ILE A 81 1.80 26.10 13.93
C ILE A 81 1.63 27.33 14.84
N ASN A 82 0.85 28.32 14.42
CA ASN A 82 0.61 29.52 15.21
C ASN A 82 -0.46 29.31 16.29
N HIS A 83 -1.48 28.48 16.02
CA HIS A 83 -2.65 28.30 16.88
C HIS A 83 -3.13 26.83 16.92
N PRO A 84 -2.34 25.90 17.48
CA PRO A 84 -2.61 24.46 17.40
C PRO A 84 -3.92 24.04 18.10
N GLU A 85 -4.34 24.74 19.15
CA GLU A 85 -5.59 24.51 19.87
C GLU A 85 -6.85 24.88 19.06
N SER A 86 -6.69 25.73 18.04
CA SER A 86 -7.79 26.17 17.17
C SER A 86 -7.94 25.30 15.91
N ALA A 87 -7.06 24.31 15.74
CA ALA A 87 -6.96 23.52 14.53
C ALA A 87 -8.24 22.75 14.24
N ARG A 88 -8.61 22.72 12.95
CA ARG A 88 -9.77 21.97 12.48
C ARG A 88 -9.50 20.48 12.61
N GLY A 89 -10.54 19.73 12.96
CA GLY A 89 -10.43 18.28 13.14
C GLY A 89 -9.85 17.52 11.94
N PRO A 90 -10.30 17.77 10.69
CA PRO A 90 -9.72 17.13 9.51
C PRO A 90 -8.22 17.36 9.36
N LEU A 91 -7.72 18.57 9.63
CA LEU A 91 -6.30 18.88 9.56
C LEU A 91 -5.50 18.10 10.62
N LEU A 92 -6.00 18.03 11.87
CA LEU A 92 -5.35 17.23 12.91
C LEU A 92 -5.27 15.74 12.52
N LEU A 93 -6.33 15.20 11.92
CA LEU A 93 -6.32 13.82 11.43
C LEU A 93 -5.39 13.63 10.23
N GLN A 94 -5.32 14.58 9.31
CA GLN A 94 -4.36 14.56 8.20
C GLN A 94 -2.94 14.53 8.75
N LEU A 95 -2.60 15.41 9.69
CA LEU A 95 -1.29 15.43 10.35
C LEU A 95 -1.00 14.08 11.04
N ALA A 96 -1.93 13.58 11.85
CA ALA A 96 -1.78 12.30 12.55
C ALA A 96 -1.49 11.12 11.59
N LEU A 97 -2.24 11.05 10.48
CA LEU A 97 -2.03 10.02 9.46
C LEU A 97 -0.74 10.23 8.67
N LEU A 98 -0.34 11.47 8.38
CA LEU A 98 0.94 11.80 7.76
C LEU A 98 2.10 11.36 8.65
N MET A 99 2.05 11.64 9.95
CA MET A 99 3.09 11.22 10.90
C MET A 99 3.18 9.69 10.97
N ALA A 100 2.04 8.98 10.97
CA ALA A 100 2.01 7.51 10.91
C ALA A 100 2.62 6.96 9.60
N LEU A 101 2.35 7.63 8.47
CA LEU A 101 2.84 7.24 7.14
C LEU A 101 4.34 7.45 6.96
N THR A 102 4.85 8.62 7.34
CA THR A 102 6.23 9.01 7.04
C THR A 102 7.19 8.78 8.19
N GLY A 103 6.65 8.61 9.41
CA GLY A 103 7.43 8.32 10.61
C GLY A 103 8.33 7.10 10.44
N THR A 104 7.86 6.03 9.80
CA THR A 104 8.63 4.80 9.54
C THR A 104 9.74 4.99 8.50
N LEU A 105 9.65 6.02 7.66
CA LEU A 105 10.62 6.30 6.60
C LEU A 105 11.76 7.20 7.08
N HIS A 106 11.63 7.79 8.27
CA HIS A 106 12.59 8.71 8.85
C HIS A 106 13.97 8.04 9.08
N ARG A 107 15.06 8.81 8.91
CA ARG A 107 16.43 8.28 9.04
C ARG A 107 16.82 7.96 10.49
N ASP A 108 16.35 8.78 11.42
CA ASP A 108 16.59 8.59 12.86
C ASP A 108 15.72 7.45 13.43
N VAL A 109 16.37 6.46 14.04
CA VAL A 109 15.75 5.29 14.68
C VAL A 109 14.80 5.70 15.81
N ASN A 110 15.15 6.72 16.59
CA ASN A 110 14.36 7.15 17.74
C ASN A 110 13.02 7.75 17.28
N ILE A 111 13.06 8.59 16.24
CA ILE A 111 11.85 9.17 15.63
C ILE A 111 10.99 8.05 15.04
N ARG A 112 11.60 7.06 14.34
CA ARG A 112 10.82 5.91 13.83
C ARG A 112 10.10 5.18 14.96
N SER A 113 10.80 4.88 16.05
CA SER A 113 10.23 4.17 17.21
C SER A 113 9.09 4.96 17.85
N GLU A 114 9.27 6.27 18.04
CA GLU A 114 8.23 7.15 18.59
C GLU A 114 6.99 7.21 17.69
N MET A 115 7.17 7.38 16.39
CA MET A 115 6.03 7.46 15.46
C MET A 115 5.30 6.12 15.35
N MET A 116 6.03 5.00 15.34
CA MET A 116 5.43 3.66 15.33
C MET A 116 4.59 3.38 16.57
N SER A 117 5.03 3.82 17.76
CA SER A 117 4.25 3.61 19.00
C SER A 117 2.94 4.41 19.02
N LYS A 118 2.91 5.57 18.37
CA LYS A 118 1.71 6.44 18.27
C LYS A 118 0.80 6.11 17.07
N ALA A 119 1.35 5.52 16.00
CA ALA A 119 0.65 5.27 14.75
C ALA A 119 -0.67 4.49 14.92
N SER A 120 -0.66 3.43 15.73
CA SER A 120 -1.86 2.61 15.99
C SER A 120 -3.02 3.44 16.53
N THR A 121 -2.74 4.29 17.53
CA THR A 121 -3.78 5.13 18.12
C THR A 121 -4.26 6.21 17.15
N TRP A 122 -3.36 6.84 16.39
CA TRP A 122 -3.74 7.83 15.37
C TRP A 122 -4.64 7.23 14.28
N ILE A 123 -4.28 6.04 13.78
CA ILE A 123 -5.08 5.28 12.80
C ILE A 123 -6.45 4.92 13.39
N HIS A 124 -6.50 4.48 14.65
CA HIS A 124 -7.75 4.16 15.33
C HIS A 124 -8.67 5.39 15.50
N ILE A 125 -8.11 6.54 15.92
CA ILE A 125 -8.85 7.80 16.06
C ILE A 125 -9.42 8.22 14.69
N ALA A 126 -8.62 8.17 13.63
CA ALA A 126 -9.04 8.52 12.28
C ALA A 126 -10.15 7.58 11.75
N GLN A 127 -9.99 6.26 11.90
CA GLN A 127 -11.00 5.27 11.50
C GLN A 127 -12.33 5.48 12.25
N THR A 128 -12.26 5.70 13.57
CA THR A 128 -13.44 5.95 14.41
C THR A 128 -14.14 7.25 14.00
N TRP A 129 -13.34 8.29 13.74
CA TRP A 129 -13.88 9.55 13.24
C TRP A 129 -14.56 9.35 11.89
N LEU A 130 -13.96 8.66 10.91
CA LEU A 130 -14.60 8.47 9.60
C LEU A 130 -15.87 7.61 9.66
N SER A 131 -15.90 6.60 10.55
CA SER A 131 -16.99 5.61 10.63
C SER A 131 -18.21 6.06 11.46
N ALA A 132 -18.20 7.25 12.06
CA ALA A 132 -19.29 7.65 12.96
C ALA A 132 -20.63 7.96 12.21
N PRO A 133 -21.80 7.73 12.82
CA PRO A 133 -23.11 7.56 12.16
C PRO A 133 -23.77 8.81 11.50
N LEU A 134 -23.06 9.95 11.30
CA LEU A 134 -23.52 11.04 10.42
C LEU A 134 -22.52 11.30 9.29
N GLU A 135 -22.43 10.32 8.41
CA GLU A 135 -21.55 10.30 7.24
C GLU A 135 -21.71 11.55 6.35
N LYS A 136 -22.92 12.12 6.24
CA LYS A 136 -23.20 13.24 5.33
C LYS A 136 -22.32 14.47 5.55
N ASP A 137 -22.00 14.81 6.80
CA ASP A 137 -21.16 15.99 7.11
C ASP A 137 -19.67 15.72 6.78
N ARG A 138 -19.30 14.46 6.53
CA ARG A 138 -17.94 14.02 6.17
C ARG A 138 -17.79 13.66 4.70
N LEU A 139 -18.87 13.75 3.92
CA LEU A 139 -18.84 13.65 2.46
C LEU A 139 -18.25 14.93 1.84
N THR A 140 -17.00 15.22 2.19
CA THR A 140 -16.21 16.34 1.71
C THR A 140 -14.94 15.84 1.04
N LEU A 141 -14.28 16.67 0.22
CA LEU A 141 -13.00 16.29 -0.38
C LEU A 141 -11.94 16.01 0.70
N GLU A 142 -11.96 16.74 1.82
CA GLU A 142 -11.11 16.44 2.98
C GLU A 142 -11.42 15.06 3.59
N GLY A 143 -12.69 14.65 3.64
CA GLY A 143 -13.08 13.31 4.07
C GLY A 143 -12.54 12.21 3.14
N ILE A 144 -12.59 12.44 1.83
CA ILE A 144 -11.97 11.53 0.83
C ILE A 144 -10.46 11.46 1.03
N GLN A 145 -9.79 12.61 1.22
CA GLN A 145 -8.36 12.66 1.51
C GLN A 145 -7.99 11.85 2.77
N LEU A 146 -8.77 12.01 3.84
CA LEU A 146 -8.59 11.25 5.07
C LEU A 146 -8.78 9.75 4.86
N HIS A 147 -9.78 9.32 4.08
CA HIS A 147 -9.92 7.91 3.73
C HIS A 147 -8.70 7.39 2.96
N CYS A 148 -8.21 8.10 1.94
CA CYS A 148 -7.02 7.70 1.20
C CYS A 148 -5.79 7.59 2.12
N LEU A 149 -5.52 8.61 2.93
CA LEU A 149 -4.39 8.61 3.88
C LEU A 149 -4.52 7.48 4.90
N LEU A 150 -5.73 7.20 5.39
CA LEU A 150 -5.97 6.11 6.34
C LEU A 150 -5.64 4.75 5.75
N LEU A 151 -6.08 4.48 4.51
CA LEU A 151 -5.80 3.20 3.84
C LEU A 151 -4.31 3.01 3.57
N LEU A 152 -3.59 4.09 3.25
CA LEU A 152 -2.13 4.03 3.13
C LEU A 152 -1.48 3.82 4.49
N ALA A 153 -1.89 4.54 5.53
CA ALA A 153 -1.31 4.44 6.87
C ALA A 153 -1.47 3.03 7.43
N ARG A 154 -2.63 2.42 7.22
CA ARG A 154 -2.89 1.01 7.57
C ARG A 154 -1.91 0.05 6.89
N GLN A 155 -1.62 0.26 5.60
CA GLN A 155 -0.63 -0.55 4.89
C GLN A 155 0.79 -0.31 5.40
N VAL A 156 1.22 0.95 5.55
CA VAL A 156 2.58 1.29 6.00
C VAL A 156 2.85 0.84 7.44
N SER A 157 1.83 0.85 8.30
CA SER A 157 1.95 0.50 9.73
C SER A 157 1.51 -0.93 10.06
N ARG A 158 1.19 -1.79 9.07
CA ARG A 158 0.68 -3.18 9.26
C ARG A 158 -0.60 -3.30 10.08
N ILE A 159 -1.48 -2.31 10.00
CA ILE A 159 -2.72 -2.28 10.78
C ILE A 159 -3.90 -2.68 9.89
N GLY A 160 -4.26 -3.97 9.94
CA GLY A 160 -5.33 -4.53 9.10
C GLY A 160 -5.08 -4.26 7.62
N ALA A 161 -3.83 -4.42 7.17
CA ALA A 161 -3.41 -4.12 5.80
C ALA A 161 -4.03 -5.09 4.77
N ASP A 162 -4.30 -6.32 5.19
CA ASP A 162 -5.04 -7.36 4.48
C ASP A 162 -6.52 -6.98 4.25
N LEU A 163 -7.11 -6.21 5.18
CA LEU A 163 -8.51 -5.76 5.11
C LEU A 163 -8.71 -4.47 4.31
N VAL A 164 -7.68 -3.99 3.62
CA VAL A 164 -7.73 -2.72 2.86
C VAL A 164 -8.71 -2.81 1.71
N TRP A 165 -8.84 -3.96 1.02
CA TRP A 165 -9.78 -4.13 -0.09
C TRP A 165 -11.24 -3.80 0.28
N ILE A 166 -11.69 -4.28 1.45
CA ILE A 166 -13.06 -4.00 1.94
C ILE A 166 -13.26 -2.49 2.13
N SER A 167 -12.26 -1.84 2.72
CA SER A 167 -12.34 -0.40 3.05
C SER A 167 -12.18 0.47 1.80
N ALA A 168 -11.33 0.06 0.85
CA ALA A 168 -11.22 0.65 -0.48
C ALA A 168 -12.54 0.56 -1.22
N GLY A 169 -13.25 -0.56 -1.10
CA GLY A 169 -14.57 -0.71 -1.71
C GLY A 169 -15.61 0.24 -1.12
N SER A 170 -15.58 0.47 0.20
CA SER A 170 -16.41 1.52 0.81
C SER A 170 -16.06 2.90 0.23
N LEU A 171 -14.77 3.22 0.13
CA LEU A 171 -14.28 4.49 -0.39
C LEU A 171 -14.72 4.75 -1.84
N VAL A 172 -14.66 3.74 -2.72
CA VAL A 172 -15.16 3.85 -4.11
C VAL A 172 -16.63 4.28 -4.11
N ARG A 173 -17.48 3.62 -3.31
CA ARG A 173 -18.91 3.96 -3.22
C ARG A 173 -19.16 5.35 -2.64
N ILE A 174 -18.41 5.75 -1.61
CA ILE A 174 -18.46 7.10 -1.03
C ILE A 174 -18.10 8.15 -2.11
N ALA A 175 -17.02 7.91 -2.86
CA ALA A 175 -16.58 8.80 -3.93
C ALA A 175 -17.60 8.89 -5.08
N MET A 176 -18.20 7.76 -5.47
CA MET A 176 -19.27 7.73 -6.48
C MET A 176 -20.52 8.48 -6.00
N GLN A 177 -20.92 8.30 -4.74
CA GLN A 177 -22.01 9.05 -4.11
C GLN A 177 -21.77 10.57 -4.10
N MET A 178 -20.49 10.99 -4.04
CA MET A 178 -20.05 12.39 -4.17
C MET A 178 -19.82 12.86 -5.62
N GLY A 179 -20.06 11.99 -6.60
CA GLY A 179 -19.94 12.30 -8.03
C GLY A 179 -18.49 12.39 -8.54
N LEU A 180 -17.50 11.79 -7.88
CA LEU A 180 -16.09 11.85 -8.33
C LEU A 180 -15.82 11.03 -9.61
N HIS A 181 -16.67 10.06 -9.90
CA HIS A 181 -16.68 9.26 -11.14
C HIS A 181 -17.17 10.02 -12.37
N GLN A 182 -17.74 11.21 -12.16
CA GLN A 182 -18.20 12.10 -13.21
C GLN A 182 -17.16 13.19 -13.43
N ASP A 183 -16.77 13.42 -14.69
CA ASP A 183 -15.82 14.47 -15.01
C ASP A 183 -16.38 15.83 -14.58
N PRO A 184 -15.58 16.65 -13.84
CA PRO A 184 -16.05 17.93 -13.34
C PRO A 184 -16.35 18.96 -14.43
N ASP A 185 -15.95 18.75 -15.69
CA ASP A 185 -16.38 19.58 -16.81
C ASP A 185 -17.83 19.32 -17.23
N CYS A 186 -18.42 18.19 -16.81
CA CYS A 186 -19.84 17.87 -17.01
C CYS A 186 -20.73 18.30 -15.84
N LEU A 187 -20.15 18.84 -14.76
CA LEU A 187 -20.85 19.25 -13.54
C LEU A 187 -21.07 20.77 -13.49
N GLU A 188 -21.73 21.25 -12.43
CA GLU A 188 -21.91 22.68 -12.15
C GLU A 188 -20.56 23.45 -12.13
N GLU A 189 -20.62 24.78 -12.25
CA GLU A 189 -19.42 25.62 -12.26
C GLU A 189 -18.57 25.41 -11.00
N MET A 190 -17.34 24.91 -11.20
CA MET A 190 -16.30 24.71 -10.18
C MET A 190 -15.01 25.39 -10.62
N SER A 191 -14.18 25.81 -9.66
CA SER A 191 -12.87 26.36 -9.98
C SER A 191 -11.93 25.30 -10.57
N ILE A 192 -11.00 25.71 -11.43
CA ILE A 192 -10.02 24.81 -12.07
C ILE A 192 -9.29 23.96 -11.01
N THR A 193 -8.89 24.56 -9.89
CA THR A 193 -8.24 23.86 -8.78
C THR A 193 -9.14 22.79 -8.17
N GLN A 194 -10.43 23.06 -7.98
CA GLN A 194 -11.37 22.08 -7.46
C GLN A 194 -11.59 20.92 -8.43
N LYS A 195 -11.72 21.22 -9.73
CA LYS A 195 -11.83 20.20 -10.78
C LYS A 195 -10.64 19.25 -10.76
N GLU A 196 -9.44 19.81 -10.68
CA GLU A 196 -8.20 19.03 -10.66
C GLU A 196 -8.05 18.20 -9.39
N ILE A 197 -8.36 18.74 -8.19
CA ILE A 197 -8.35 17.98 -6.94
C ILE A 197 -9.32 16.78 -7.03
N ARG A 198 -10.51 16.98 -7.62
CA ARG A 198 -11.47 15.88 -7.83
C ARG A 198 -10.92 14.78 -8.74
N ARG A 199 -10.30 15.16 -9.87
CA ARG A 199 -9.64 14.20 -10.79
C ARG A 199 -8.52 13.44 -10.09
N ARG A 200 -7.62 14.15 -9.39
CA ARG A 200 -6.52 13.54 -8.61
C ARG A 200 -7.06 12.49 -7.64
N LEU A 201 -7.99 12.87 -6.78
CA LEU A 201 -8.56 11.96 -5.78
C LEU A 201 -9.28 10.76 -6.40
N TRP A 202 -10.03 10.97 -7.50
CA TRP A 202 -10.69 9.85 -8.19
C TRP A 202 -9.67 8.82 -8.67
N TYR A 203 -8.61 9.25 -9.34
CA TYR A 203 -7.56 8.34 -9.80
C TYR A 203 -6.76 7.70 -8.67
N THR A 204 -6.56 8.40 -7.54
CA THR A 204 -6.02 7.79 -6.31
C THR A 204 -6.89 6.64 -5.83
N ILE A 205 -8.21 6.84 -5.79
CA ILE A 205 -9.16 5.84 -5.31
C ILE A 205 -9.18 4.62 -6.24
N LEU A 206 -9.16 4.85 -7.56
CA LEU A 206 -9.06 3.77 -8.54
C LEU A 206 -7.75 2.99 -8.38
N GLU A 207 -6.63 3.68 -8.14
CA GLU A 207 -5.33 3.05 -7.90
C GLU A 207 -5.37 2.17 -6.64
N ILE A 208 -5.85 2.70 -5.50
CA ILE A 208 -5.99 1.92 -4.26
C ILE A 208 -6.91 0.70 -4.49
N ASN A 209 -8.01 0.86 -5.22
CA ASN A 209 -8.95 -0.21 -5.51
C ASN A 209 -8.32 -1.33 -6.35
N VAL A 210 -7.60 -1.03 -7.43
CA VAL A 210 -6.99 -2.07 -8.28
C VAL A 210 -5.85 -2.79 -7.56
N GLN A 211 -5.03 -2.06 -6.79
CA GLN A 211 -3.93 -2.65 -6.02
C GLN A 211 -4.46 -3.59 -4.93
N SER A 212 -5.43 -3.14 -4.13
CA SER A 212 -6.02 -3.95 -3.07
C SER A 212 -6.83 -5.14 -3.59
N ALA A 213 -7.47 -5.01 -4.77
CA ALA A 213 -8.13 -6.13 -5.43
C ALA A 213 -7.12 -7.20 -5.86
N LEU A 214 -5.94 -6.78 -6.37
CA LEU A 214 -4.85 -7.70 -6.69
C LEU A 214 -4.32 -8.42 -5.43
N ASP A 215 -4.12 -7.69 -4.32
CA ASP A 215 -3.67 -8.28 -3.05
C ASP A 215 -4.63 -9.33 -2.48
N SER A 216 -5.93 -9.01 -2.48
CA SER A 216 -6.94 -9.88 -1.89
C SER A 216 -7.42 -11.01 -2.81
N GLY A 217 -6.89 -11.13 -4.04
CA GLY A 217 -7.38 -12.09 -5.02
C GLY A 217 -8.82 -11.83 -5.47
N MET A 218 -9.27 -10.56 -5.40
CA MET A 218 -10.65 -10.17 -5.69
C MET A 218 -10.76 -9.43 -7.02
N VAL A 219 -11.95 -9.46 -7.63
CA VAL A 219 -12.22 -8.69 -8.85
C VAL A 219 -12.35 -7.19 -8.50
N PRO A 220 -11.76 -6.26 -9.28
CA PRO A 220 -11.96 -4.84 -9.06
C PRO A 220 -13.44 -4.46 -9.23
N MET A 221 -13.98 -3.70 -8.28
CA MET A 221 -15.41 -3.34 -8.27
C MET A 221 -15.84 -2.38 -9.39
N ILE A 222 -14.89 -1.81 -10.14
CA ILE A 222 -15.13 -0.80 -11.15
C ILE A 222 -14.34 -1.10 -12.42
N THR A 223 -14.95 -0.84 -13.56
CA THR A 223 -14.41 -0.94 -14.92
C THR A 223 -14.14 0.46 -15.48
N ASP A 224 -13.47 0.51 -16.62
CA ASP A 224 -13.25 1.73 -17.41
C ASP A 224 -14.53 2.33 -18.00
N ILE A 225 -15.64 1.57 -18.06
CA ILE A 225 -16.94 2.07 -18.57
C ILE A 225 -17.80 2.74 -17.48
N ASP A 226 -17.44 2.58 -16.20
CA ASP A 226 -18.25 3.05 -15.06
C ASP A 226 -17.98 4.52 -14.68
N TYR A 227 -17.01 5.18 -15.33
CA TYR A 227 -16.64 6.57 -15.07
C TYR A 227 -16.21 7.29 -16.36
N ASN A 228 -16.38 8.61 -16.40
CA ASN A 228 -15.95 9.44 -17.53
C ASN A 228 -14.93 10.52 -17.15
N THR A 229 -14.55 10.58 -15.86
CA THR A 229 -13.52 11.48 -15.33
C THR A 229 -12.22 11.34 -16.13
N GLN A 230 -11.75 12.46 -16.68
CA GLN A 230 -10.50 12.51 -17.43
C GLN A 230 -9.28 12.40 -16.51
N PRO A 231 -8.13 11.89 -17.01
CA PRO A 231 -6.89 11.86 -16.24
C PRO A 231 -6.49 13.22 -15.68
N PRO A 232 -5.83 13.27 -14.51
CA PRO A 232 -5.33 14.51 -13.92
C PRO A 232 -4.36 15.23 -14.87
N SER A 233 -4.36 16.56 -14.79
CA SER A 233 -3.49 17.42 -15.61
C SER A 233 -2.05 17.35 -15.11
N ILE A 234 -1.07 17.35 -16.02
CA ILE A 234 0.35 17.29 -15.65
C ILE A 234 0.80 18.54 -14.87
N ALA A 235 0.25 19.72 -15.19
CA ALA A 235 0.55 20.97 -14.50
C ALA A 235 -0.71 21.61 -13.90
N ILE A 236 -0.65 22.00 -12.62
CA ILE A 236 -1.54 23.03 -12.08
C ILE A 236 -0.81 24.36 -12.19
N ASN A 237 -1.38 25.32 -12.91
CA ASN A 237 -0.86 26.69 -13.09
C ASN A 237 -0.63 27.51 -11.79
N GLY A 238 -0.81 26.91 -10.61
CA GLY A 238 -0.57 27.48 -9.28
C GLY A 238 0.56 26.82 -8.49
N GLU A 239 1.21 25.77 -9.00
CA GLU A 239 2.44 25.21 -8.39
C GLU A 239 3.69 26.01 -8.81
N ALA A 240 3.56 26.93 -9.77
CA ALA A 240 4.65 27.74 -10.35
C ALA A 240 4.71 29.20 -9.83
N GLN A 241 3.91 29.58 -8.83
CA GLN A 241 3.76 31.00 -8.43
C GLN A 241 4.28 31.36 -7.03
N ASP A 242 4.89 30.43 -6.30
CA ASP A 242 5.66 30.77 -5.09
C ASP A 242 7.16 30.71 -5.41
N ASN A 243 7.85 31.84 -5.22
CA ASN A 243 9.29 32.04 -5.42
C ASN A 243 10.18 31.27 -4.42
N THR A 244 9.81 30.05 -4.07
CA THR A 244 10.70 29.03 -3.52
C THR A 244 10.85 27.97 -4.59
N GLN A 245 12.06 27.85 -5.13
CA GLN A 245 12.46 26.86 -6.12
C GLN A 245 12.12 25.43 -5.64
N VAL A 246 10.89 24.99 -5.86
CA VAL A 246 10.58 23.59 -6.08
C VAL A 246 10.49 23.48 -7.59
N ASN A 247 11.61 23.06 -8.20
CA ASN A 247 11.74 22.81 -9.62
C ASN A 247 10.61 21.90 -10.10
N THR A 248 9.50 22.47 -10.55
CA THR A 248 8.58 21.79 -11.47
C THR A 248 9.13 22.00 -12.88
N SER A 249 10.30 21.41 -13.10
CA SER A 249 11.00 21.36 -14.38
C SER A 249 10.25 20.42 -15.32
N ASN A 250 9.17 20.87 -16.00
CA ASN A 250 8.49 20.11 -17.08
C ASN A 250 8.24 18.60 -16.78
N GLY A 251 8.14 18.26 -15.49
CA GLY A 251 8.43 16.92 -14.99
C GLY A 251 7.22 16.03 -14.96
N MET A 252 7.44 14.74 -15.20
CA MET A 252 6.41 13.74 -15.31
C MET A 252 5.56 13.62 -14.03
N SER A 253 4.24 13.57 -14.17
CA SER A 253 3.38 13.13 -13.07
C SER A 253 3.33 11.60 -13.05
N PHE A 254 3.90 10.95 -12.02
CA PHE A 254 3.79 9.50 -11.85
C PHE A 254 2.32 9.05 -11.78
N GLN A 255 1.44 9.86 -11.18
CA GLN A 255 0.00 9.61 -11.21
C GLN A 255 -0.55 9.54 -12.63
N HIS A 256 -0.06 10.36 -13.56
CA HIS A 256 -0.47 10.32 -14.97
C HIS A 256 -0.04 9.02 -15.66
N LEU A 257 1.17 8.52 -15.39
CA LEU A 257 1.62 7.21 -15.88
C LEU A 257 0.73 6.07 -15.35
N LEU A 258 0.42 6.10 -14.05
CA LEU A 258 -0.48 5.13 -13.41
C LEU A 258 -1.89 5.22 -14.01
N ALA A 259 -2.43 6.43 -14.18
CA ALA A 259 -3.74 6.67 -14.79
C ALA A 259 -3.84 6.11 -16.21
N LYS A 260 -2.79 6.25 -17.02
CA LYS A 260 -2.75 5.75 -18.40
C LYS A 260 -2.75 4.22 -18.47
N SER A 261 -2.02 3.55 -17.57
CA SER A 261 -1.95 2.09 -17.53
C SER A 261 -3.11 1.43 -16.77
N LEU A 262 -3.94 2.22 -16.06
CA LEU A 262 -4.98 1.72 -15.18
C LEU A 262 -6.02 0.83 -15.87
N PRO A 263 -6.58 1.15 -17.05
CA PRO A 263 -7.56 0.27 -17.71
C PRO A 263 -7.01 -1.12 -18.00
N LEU A 264 -5.76 -1.19 -18.44
CA LEU A 264 -5.06 -2.44 -18.71
C LEU A 264 -4.86 -3.25 -17.41
N ARG A 265 -4.47 -2.58 -16.33
CA ARG A 265 -4.30 -3.20 -15.01
C ARG A 265 -5.61 -3.70 -14.42
N LEU A 266 -6.71 -2.95 -14.57
CA LEU A 266 -8.05 -3.41 -14.20
C LEU A 266 -8.45 -4.66 -14.96
N ARG A 267 -8.21 -4.70 -16.28
CA ARG A 267 -8.45 -5.89 -17.12
C ARG A 267 -7.62 -7.07 -16.65
N ALA A 268 -6.33 -6.86 -16.38
CA ALA A 268 -5.43 -7.90 -15.86
C ALA A 268 -5.90 -8.47 -14.53
N THR A 269 -6.28 -7.64 -13.56
CA THR A 269 -6.79 -8.16 -12.27
C THR A 269 -8.07 -8.99 -12.44
N ARG A 270 -8.94 -8.66 -13.40
CA ARG A 270 -10.11 -9.51 -13.70
C ARG A 270 -9.73 -10.88 -14.24
N VAL A 271 -8.76 -10.91 -15.16
CA VAL A 271 -8.24 -12.15 -15.75
C VAL A 271 -7.56 -13.01 -14.69
N ILE A 272 -6.74 -12.40 -13.83
CA ILE A 272 -6.03 -13.08 -12.73
C ILE A 272 -7.03 -13.69 -11.73
N ASN A 273 -8.05 -12.92 -11.35
CA ASN A 273 -8.99 -13.29 -10.29
C ASN A 273 -10.32 -13.86 -10.84
N ASN A 274 -10.31 -14.41 -12.07
CA ASN A 274 -11.49 -15.08 -12.62
C ASN A 274 -11.71 -16.42 -11.92
N LEU A 275 -12.90 -16.61 -11.35
CA LEU A 275 -13.27 -17.81 -10.58
C LEU A 275 -13.93 -18.91 -11.43
N GLN A 276 -14.36 -18.58 -12.66
CA GLN A 276 -15.12 -19.53 -13.49
C GLN A 276 -14.21 -20.30 -14.44
N ASP A 277 -13.38 -19.57 -15.18
CA ASP A 277 -12.57 -20.11 -16.25
C ASP A 277 -11.10 -19.73 -16.05
N GLU A 278 -10.22 -20.70 -16.22
CA GLU A 278 -8.80 -20.43 -16.34
C GLU A 278 -8.53 -19.67 -17.65
N PRO A 279 -7.85 -18.52 -17.61
CA PRO A 279 -7.53 -17.77 -18.82
C PRO A 279 -6.63 -18.59 -19.73
N SER A 280 -6.82 -18.46 -21.03
CA SER A 280 -5.98 -19.20 -21.99
C SER A 280 -4.53 -18.70 -21.94
N TYR A 281 -3.58 -19.57 -22.29
CA TYR A 281 -2.16 -19.18 -22.28
C TYR A 281 -1.87 -18.05 -23.27
N ASP A 282 -2.53 -18.06 -24.44
CA ASP A 282 -2.40 -17.00 -25.44
C ASP A 282 -2.93 -15.65 -24.92
N GLU A 283 -4.02 -15.66 -24.17
CA GLU A 283 -4.56 -14.46 -23.50
C GLU A 283 -3.58 -13.93 -22.45
N VAL A 284 -2.99 -14.81 -21.64
CA VAL A 284 -1.97 -14.44 -20.65
C VAL A 284 -0.73 -13.84 -21.31
N LEU A 285 -0.27 -14.39 -22.43
CA LEU A 285 0.87 -13.85 -23.18
C LEU A 285 0.56 -12.49 -23.77
N ALA A 286 -0.57 -12.35 -24.46
CA ALA A 286 -0.97 -11.08 -25.08
C ALA A 286 -1.10 -9.96 -24.04
N LEU A 287 -1.78 -10.25 -22.93
CA LEU A 287 -1.97 -9.29 -21.85
C LEU A 287 -0.65 -8.98 -21.11
N GLY A 288 0.21 -9.98 -20.97
CA GLY A 288 1.55 -9.84 -20.41
C GLY A 288 2.44 -8.91 -21.23
N ASP A 289 2.43 -9.05 -22.56
CA ASP A 289 3.18 -8.20 -23.48
C ASP A 289 2.70 -6.74 -23.43
N GLU A 290 1.39 -6.52 -23.37
CA GLU A 290 0.81 -5.17 -23.19
C GLU A 290 1.26 -4.54 -21.85
N LEU A 291 1.21 -5.31 -20.75
CA LEU A 291 1.65 -4.84 -19.44
C LEU A 291 3.15 -4.54 -19.40
N ALA A 292 3.96 -5.41 -19.99
CA ALA A 292 5.41 -5.23 -20.09
C ALA A 292 5.76 -3.97 -20.89
N LEU A 293 5.02 -3.70 -21.97
CA LEU A 293 5.18 -2.48 -22.77
C LEU A 293 4.88 -1.21 -21.96
N GLU A 294 3.78 -1.17 -21.19
CA GLU A 294 3.47 -0.02 -20.33
C GLU A 294 4.48 0.13 -19.19
N CYS A 295 4.96 -0.97 -18.59
CA CYS A 295 6.05 -0.93 -17.62
C CYS A 295 7.35 -0.36 -18.22
N GLY A 296 7.69 -0.75 -19.46
CA GLY A 296 8.86 -0.25 -20.17
C GLY A 296 8.74 1.24 -20.50
N LYS A 297 7.56 1.70 -20.93
CA LYS A 297 7.28 3.14 -21.13
C LYS A 297 7.47 3.91 -19.84
N ALA A 298 6.92 3.42 -18.72
CA ALA A 298 7.09 4.06 -17.43
C ALA A 298 8.56 4.11 -17.01
N ALA A 299 9.32 3.01 -17.15
CA ALA A 299 10.74 2.96 -16.81
C ALA A 299 11.58 3.99 -17.60
N MET A 300 11.41 4.06 -18.92
CA MET A 300 12.12 5.05 -19.76
C MET A 300 11.79 6.48 -19.35
N ALA A 301 10.53 6.72 -19.01
CA ALA A 301 10.06 8.03 -18.63
C ALA A 301 10.63 8.49 -17.27
N ILE A 302 10.83 7.54 -16.36
CA ILE A 302 11.47 7.75 -15.07
C ILE A 302 12.98 7.99 -15.23
N GLU A 303 13.67 7.20 -16.06
CA GLU A 303 15.11 7.35 -16.31
C GLU A 303 15.46 8.74 -16.86
N HIS A 304 14.62 9.27 -17.74
CA HIS A 304 14.78 10.63 -18.27
C HIS A 304 14.61 11.72 -17.19
N ASP A 305 13.78 11.50 -16.17
CA ASP A 305 13.55 12.48 -15.10
C ASP A 305 14.68 12.46 -14.05
N VAL A 306 15.22 11.27 -13.76
CA VAL A 306 16.37 11.06 -12.85
C VAL A 306 17.62 11.80 -13.34
N SER A 307 17.84 11.91 -14.65
CA SER A 307 19.01 12.62 -15.18
C SER A 307 18.97 14.13 -14.93
N ASP A 308 17.79 14.70 -14.67
CA ASP A 308 17.58 16.15 -14.62
C ASP A 308 17.41 16.71 -13.18
N THR A 309 17.29 15.86 -12.14
CA THR A 309 16.84 16.28 -10.78
C THR A 309 17.56 15.61 -9.59
N ASP A 310 17.19 16.00 -8.34
CA ASP A 310 17.75 15.49 -7.08
C ASP A 310 17.52 13.98 -6.92
N THR A 311 18.62 13.21 -6.86
CA THR A 311 18.62 11.74 -7.01
C THR A 311 17.81 11.00 -5.94
N ARG A 312 17.61 11.58 -4.75
CA ARG A 312 17.02 10.85 -3.60
C ARG A 312 15.49 10.78 -3.61
N SER A 313 14.79 11.86 -3.95
CA SER A 313 13.31 11.89 -3.98
C SER A 313 12.77 11.13 -5.20
N VAL A 314 13.46 11.26 -6.33
CA VAL A 314 13.12 10.54 -7.58
C VAL A 314 13.30 9.03 -7.40
N SER A 315 14.29 8.59 -6.62
CA SER A 315 14.49 7.16 -6.33
C SER A 315 13.27 6.51 -5.67
N PHE A 316 12.69 7.13 -4.64
CA PHE A 316 11.52 6.54 -3.98
C PHE A 316 10.30 6.57 -4.89
N ALA A 317 10.02 7.70 -5.53
CA ALA A 317 8.86 7.83 -6.43
C ALA A 317 8.93 6.82 -7.59
N SER A 318 10.13 6.63 -8.15
CA SER A 318 10.45 5.60 -9.13
C SER A 318 10.21 4.19 -8.60
N SER A 319 10.79 3.85 -7.45
CA SER A 319 10.63 2.54 -6.80
C SER A 319 9.17 2.26 -6.51
N PHE A 320 8.42 3.28 -6.07
CA PHE A 320 7.02 3.14 -5.76
C PHE A 320 6.14 2.96 -7.00
N CYS A 321 6.35 3.76 -8.05
CA CYS A 321 5.66 3.58 -9.32
C CYS A 321 5.97 2.21 -9.95
N ASN A 322 7.25 1.80 -9.96
CA ASN A 322 7.67 0.49 -10.45
C ASN A 322 7.02 -0.64 -9.64
N HIS A 323 6.96 -0.53 -8.31
CA HIS A 323 6.23 -1.46 -7.46
C HIS A 323 4.76 -1.54 -7.90
N LEU A 324 4.07 -0.42 -8.02
CA LEU A 324 2.65 -0.39 -8.39
C LEU A 324 2.39 -1.00 -9.78
N LEU A 325 3.32 -0.90 -10.73
CA LEU A 325 3.15 -1.44 -12.08
C LEU A 325 3.57 -2.91 -12.23
N ARG A 326 4.73 -3.29 -11.68
CA ARG A 326 5.36 -4.60 -11.95
C ARG A 326 4.70 -5.78 -11.25
N ARG A 327 3.83 -5.50 -10.27
CA ARG A 327 3.00 -6.52 -9.60
C ARG A 327 2.08 -7.27 -10.58
N PHE A 328 1.49 -6.56 -11.52
CA PHE A 328 0.51 -7.10 -12.45
C PHE A 328 1.06 -8.19 -13.37
N PRO A 329 2.16 -7.98 -14.11
CA PRO A 329 2.73 -9.03 -14.95
C PRO A 329 3.24 -10.22 -14.13
N LEU A 330 3.79 -9.99 -12.92
CA LEU A 330 4.22 -11.08 -12.04
C LEU A 330 3.04 -11.99 -11.66
N CYS A 331 1.95 -11.40 -11.14
CA CYS A 331 0.76 -12.16 -10.74
C CYS A 331 0.07 -12.84 -11.94
N LEU A 332 0.01 -12.16 -13.10
CA LEU A 332 -0.58 -12.71 -14.32
C LEU A 332 0.13 -13.97 -14.82
N HIS A 333 1.47 -13.94 -14.84
CA HIS A 333 2.26 -15.06 -15.33
C HIS A 333 2.45 -16.17 -14.30
N TYR A 334 2.20 -15.91 -13.01
CA TYR A 334 2.57 -16.82 -11.92
C TYR A 334 2.05 -18.25 -12.11
N ARG A 335 0.76 -18.41 -12.42
CA ARG A 335 0.12 -19.73 -12.61
C ARG A 335 0.79 -20.54 -13.73
N TYR A 336 1.06 -19.90 -14.87
CA TYR A 336 1.73 -20.56 -16.01
C TYR A 336 3.23 -20.76 -15.78
N ALA A 337 3.87 -19.86 -15.05
CA ALA A 337 5.27 -19.99 -14.67
C ALA A 337 5.51 -21.22 -13.77
N VAL A 338 4.56 -21.51 -12.87
CA VAL A 338 4.54 -22.75 -12.09
C VAL A 338 4.37 -23.98 -12.99
N LYS A 339 3.40 -23.95 -13.92
CA LYS A 339 3.17 -25.04 -14.88
C LYS A 339 4.39 -25.30 -15.80
N ALA A 340 5.26 -24.31 -15.99
CA ALA A 340 6.47 -24.44 -16.81
C ALA A 340 7.43 -25.53 -16.31
N LYS A 341 7.38 -25.88 -15.01
CA LYS A 341 8.15 -26.99 -14.44
C LYS A 341 7.73 -28.36 -14.98
N LYS A 342 6.45 -28.53 -15.31
CA LYS A 342 5.90 -29.78 -15.86
C LYS A 342 5.84 -29.73 -17.39
N ASN A 343 5.69 -28.54 -17.98
CA ASN A 343 5.53 -28.35 -19.42
C ASN A 343 6.32 -27.15 -19.97
N PRO A 344 7.40 -27.37 -20.75
CA PRO A 344 8.27 -26.31 -21.27
C PRO A 344 7.60 -25.26 -22.16
N ILE A 345 6.39 -25.51 -22.70
CA ILE A 345 5.68 -24.52 -23.52
C ILE A 345 5.40 -23.21 -22.74
N TYR A 346 5.35 -23.29 -21.41
CA TYR A 346 5.09 -22.16 -20.53
C TYR A 346 6.35 -21.36 -20.12
N CYS A 347 7.51 -21.63 -20.75
CA CYS A 347 8.79 -21.00 -20.41
C CYS A 347 8.81 -19.46 -20.53
N ASN A 348 7.94 -18.86 -21.36
CA ASN A 348 7.84 -17.39 -21.44
C ASN A 348 7.31 -16.80 -20.12
N SER A 349 6.27 -17.41 -19.53
CA SER A 349 5.76 -16.99 -18.22
C SER A 349 6.79 -17.20 -17.12
N GLN A 350 7.55 -18.30 -17.19
CA GLN A 350 8.66 -18.55 -16.26
C GLN A 350 9.71 -17.43 -16.30
N LYS A 351 10.14 -17.01 -17.51
CA LYS A 351 11.09 -15.90 -17.69
C LYS A 351 10.51 -14.57 -17.21
N ALA A 352 9.24 -14.31 -17.50
CA ALA A 352 8.56 -13.09 -17.08
C ALA A 352 8.49 -12.99 -15.54
N CYS A 353 8.10 -14.07 -14.86
CA CYS A 353 8.07 -14.12 -13.40
C CYS A 353 9.48 -14.00 -12.78
N LEU A 354 10.50 -14.63 -13.37
CA LEU A 354 11.88 -14.52 -12.87
C LEU A 354 12.38 -13.08 -12.95
N SER A 355 12.20 -12.44 -14.11
CA SER A 355 12.58 -11.04 -14.32
C SER A 355 11.79 -10.10 -13.40
N GLY A 356 10.50 -10.37 -13.20
CA GLY A 356 9.65 -9.68 -12.23
C GLY A 356 10.21 -9.81 -10.81
N ALA A 357 10.43 -11.03 -10.33
CA ALA A 357 10.96 -11.31 -8.99
C ALA A 357 12.31 -10.61 -8.74
N GLN A 358 13.23 -10.64 -9.72
CA GLN A 358 14.51 -9.95 -9.62
C GLN A 358 14.35 -8.43 -9.58
N SER A 359 13.47 -7.87 -10.41
CA SER A 359 13.15 -6.43 -10.39
C SER A 359 12.63 -5.98 -9.01
N LEU A 360 11.88 -6.85 -8.32
CA LEU A 360 11.35 -6.56 -6.99
C LEU A 360 12.42 -6.61 -5.91
N LEU A 361 13.43 -7.48 -6.05
CA LEU A 361 14.56 -7.48 -5.13
C LEU A 361 15.42 -6.23 -5.23
N LEU A 362 15.47 -5.59 -6.40
CA LEU A 362 16.14 -4.30 -6.55
C LEU A 362 15.47 -3.20 -5.70
N LEU A 363 14.19 -3.35 -5.34
CA LEU A 363 13.52 -2.42 -4.42
C LEU A 363 14.12 -2.45 -3.00
N LEU A 364 14.84 -3.53 -2.64
CA LEU A 364 15.57 -3.61 -1.37
C LEU A 364 16.85 -2.77 -1.37
N GLU A 365 17.32 -2.30 -2.53
CA GLU A 365 18.54 -1.50 -2.66
C GLU A 365 18.29 0.01 -2.41
N ASP A 366 17.04 0.47 -2.57
CA ASP A 366 16.62 1.82 -2.19
C ASP A 366 16.45 1.88 -0.67
N ASP A 367 17.33 2.61 0.03
CA ASP A 367 17.36 2.71 1.50
C ASP A 367 16.02 3.17 2.12
N MET A 368 15.32 4.13 1.50
CA MET A 368 14.05 4.64 2.04
C MET A 368 12.90 3.70 1.72
N TYR A 369 12.89 3.12 0.52
CA TYR A 369 11.90 2.13 0.13
C TYR A 369 12.07 0.80 0.89
N HIS A 370 13.30 0.41 1.21
CA HIS A 370 13.61 -0.75 2.02
C HIS A 370 13.02 -0.61 3.44
N ARG A 371 13.13 0.57 4.07
CA ARG A 371 12.44 0.86 5.35
C ARG A 371 10.93 0.68 5.27
N LEU A 372 10.32 1.09 4.15
CA LEU A 372 8.89 0.86 3.91
C LEU A 372 8.57 -0.63 3.81
N LEU A 373 9.36 -1.42 3.07
CA LEU A 373 9.14 -2.86 2.95
C LEU A 373 9.29 -3.60 4.29
N LEU A 374 10.24 -3.18 5.14
CA LEU A 374 10.44 -3.77 6.48
C LEU A 374 9.27 -3.56 7.43
N THR A 375 8.57 -2.43 7.31
CA THR A 375 7.53 -2.01 8.25
C THR A 375 6.11 -2.12 7.70
N GLY A 376 5.95 -2.23 6.38
CA GLY A 376 4.65 -2.29 5.70
C GLY A 376 4.01 -3.68 5.68
N GLY A 377 2.69 -3.71 5.56
CA GLY A 377 1.85 -4.89 5.33
C GLY A 377 1.14 -4.81 3.98
N GLY A 378 0.29 -5.80 3.68
CA GLY A 378 -0.40 -5.90 2.39
C GLY A 378 0.60 -5.92 1.24
N MET A 379 0.40 -5.07 0.23
CA MET A 379 1.25 -5.03 -0.97
C MET A 379 2.76 -4.90 -0.70
N PHE A 380 3.16 -4.20 0.38
CA PHE A 380 4.57 -4.03 0.72
C PHE A 380 5.22 -5.33 1.24
N ARG A 381 4.45 -6.18 1.91
CA ARG A 381 4.91 -7.50 2.39
C ARG A 381 4.76 -8.54 1.29
N ASP A 382 3.55 -8.64 0.76
CA ASP A 382 3.12 -9.78 -0.05
C ASP A 382 3.93 -9.85 -1.34
N LEU A 383 4.27 -8.71 -1.93
CA LEU A 383 5.05 -8.65 -3.16
C LEU A 383 6.43 -9.33 -3.06
N ILE A 384 7.17 -9.07 -1.98
CA ILE A 384 8.48 -9.68 -1.78
C ILE A 384 8.31 -11.18 -1.50
N THR A 385 7.27 -11.58 -0.77
CA THR A 385 6.95 -12.99 -0.54
C THR A 385 6.64 -13.72 -1.86
N TRP A 386 5.85 -13.14 -2.78
CA TRP A 386 5.57 -13.74 -4.09
C TRP A 386 6.85 -13.90 -4.93
N GLY A 387 7.68 -12.86 -5.00
CA GLY A 387 8.98 -12.93 -5.68
C GLY A 387 9.90 -14.01 -5.09
N ALA A 388 9.92 -14.11 -3.76
CA ALA A 388 10.69 -15.12 -3.04
C ALA A 388 10.26 -16.55 -3.37
N MET A 389 8.96 -16.82 -3.32
CA MET A 389 8.41 -18.15 -3.63
C MET A 389 8.81 -18.58 -5.04
N PHE A 390 8.77 -17.65 -5.99
CA PHE A 390 9.19 -17.92 -7.36
C PHE A 390 10.71 -18.18 -7.48
N ILE A 391 11.55 -17.41 -6.79
CA ILE A 391 13.00 -17.63 -6.75
C ILE A 391 13.32 -19.04 -6.22
N PHE A 392 12.67 -19.47 -5.15
CA PHE A 392 12.87 -20.79 -4.59
C PHE A 392 12.31 -21.92 -5.47
N LEU A 393 11.20 -21.68 -6.17
CA LEU A 393 10.69 -22.59 -7.19
C LEU A 393 11.72 -22.78 -8.31
N GLU A 394 12.42 -21.73 -8.72
CA GLU A 394 13.50 -21.81 -9.70
C GLU A 394 14.77 -22.51 -9.18
N LEU A 395 15.01 -22.45 -7.87
CA LEU A 395 16.10 -23.19 -7.23
C LEU A 395 15.80 -24.68 -7.03
N CYS A 396 14.56 -25.15 -7.24
CA CYS A 396 14.23 -26.56 -7.20
C CYS A 396 14.63 -27.26 -8.51
N PRO A 397 15.65 -28.16 -8.51
CA PRO A 397 16.04 -28.91 -9.70
C PRO A 397 14.99 -29.97 -10.07
N GLU A 398 14.94 -30.33 -11.35
CA GLU A 398 14.18 -31.51 -11.80
C GLU A 398 14.73 -32.79 -11.13
N PRO A 399 13.86 -33.73 -10.73
CA PRO A 399 14.25 -34.94 -10.00
C PRO A 399 15.27 -35.82 -10.75
N ASP A 400 15.40 -35.66 -12.07
CA ASP A 400 16.27 -36.46 -12.94
C ASP A 400 17.56 -35.75 -13.39
N ALA A 401 17.89 -34.58 -12.82
CA ALA A 401 19.09 -33.82 -13.17
C ALA A 401 20.39 -34.48 -12.65
N ASP A 402 20.88 -35.46 -13.41
CA ASP A 402 22.20 -36.10 -13.45
C ASP A 402 23.06 -36.06 -12.16
N MET A 403 23.22 -37.24 -11.53
CA MET A 403 23.96 -37.47 -10.27
C MET A 403 25.48 -37.22 -10.34
N SER A 404 26.01 -36.87 -11.52
CA SER A 404 27.44 -36.67 -11.70
C SER A 404 27.94 -35.46 -10.89
N MET A 405 29.15 -35.57 -10.32
CA MET A 405 29.75 -34.45 -9.58
C MET A 405 29.99 -33.21 -10.45
N PHE A 406 30.23 -33.41 -11.75
CA PHE A 406 30.43 -32.32 -12.70
C PHE A 406 29.12 -31.57 -12.97
N ALA A 407 28.02 -32.28 -13.23
CA ALA A 407 26.69 -31.68 -13.40
C ALA A 407 26.28 -30.89 -12.16
N ARG A 408 26.52 -31.42 -10.95
CA ARG A 408 26.26 -30.71 -9.68
C ARG A 408 27.07 -29.43 -9.54
N LYS A 409 28.37 -29.45 -9.85
CA LYS A 409 29.22 -28.24 -9.81
C LYS A 409 28.75 -27.19 -10.81
N THR A 410 28.43 -27.61 -12.04
CA THR A 410 27.95 -26.71 -13.09
C THR A 410 26.58 -26.12 -12.76
N ASN A 411 25.64 -26.95 -12.27
CA ASN A 411 24.31 -26.49 -11.83
C ASN A 411 24.41 -25.51 -10.66
N ARG A 412 25.29 -25.77 -9.68
CA ARG A 412 25.55 -24.86 -8.57
C ARG A 412 26.14 -23.53 -9.03
N ALA A 413 27.11 -23.57 -9.95
CA ALA A 413 27.69 -22.35 -10.52
C ALA A 413 26.64 -21.53 -11.29
N ARG A 414 25.78 -22.19 -12.08
CA ARG A 414 24.68 -21.55 -12.82
C ARG A 414 23.66 -20.87 -11.89
N ASN A 415 23.32 -21.53 -10.78
CA ASN A 415 22.30 -21.05 -9.84
C ASN A 415 22.85 -20.10 -8.77
N GLN A 416 24.15 -19.76 -8.81
CA GLN A 416 24.79 -18.95 -7.78
C GLN A 416 24.17 -17.54 -7.62
N PRO A 417 23.83 -16.79 -8.69
CA PRO A 417 23.16 -15.49 -8.54
C PRO A 417 21.79 -15.64 -7.87
N LEU A 418 21.02 -16.64 -8.29
CA LEU A 418 19.69 -16.90 -7.74
C LEU A 418 19.75 -17.35 -6.26
N LEU A 419 20.80 -18.07 -5.85
CA LEU A 419 21.08 -18.37 -4.45
C LEU A 419 21.42 -17.12 -3.63
N GLN A 420 22.10 -16.12 -4.21
CA GLN A 420 22.35 -14.85 -3.52
C GLN A 420 21.05 -14.08 -3.30
N ASP A 421 20.19 -14.04 -4.32
CA ASP A 421 18.86 -13.45 -4.25
C ASP A 421 18.01 -14.14 -3.18
N ALA A 422 17.99 -15.48 -3.14
CA ALA A 422 17.32 -16.26 -2.10
C ALA A 422 17.81 -15.92 -0.68
N ARG A 423 19.13 -15.80 -0.46
CA ARG A 423 19.69 -15.39 0.84
C ARG A 423 19.25 -13.98 1.22
N ARG A 424 19.23 -13.05 0.27
CA ARG A 424 18.76 -11.67 0.49
C ARG A 424 17.31 -11.67 0.96
N VAL A 425 16.44 -12.50 0.40
CA VAL A 425 15.04 -12.61 0.86
C VAL A 425 14.95 -13.19 2.27
N VAL A 426 15.69 -14.27 2.58
CA VAL A 426 15.68 -14.84 3.95
C VAL A 426 16.13 -13.79 4.96
N GLN A 427 17.19 -13.04 4.65
CA GLN A 427 17.66 -11.94 5.49
C GLN A 427 16.61 -10.85 5.62
N TYR A 428 15.95 -10.45 4.54
CA TYR A 428 14.84 -9.50 4.58
C TYR A 428 13.71 -9.97 5.52
N ALA A 429 13.28 -11.23 5.43
CA ALA A 429 12.25 -11.79 6.29
C ALA A 429 12.67 -11.82 7.77
N ARG A 430 13.96 -12.04 8.05
CA ARG A 430 14.54 -11.91 9.38
C ARG A 430 14.53 -10.46 9.88
N ASP A 431 14.94 -9.53 9.05
CA ASP A 431 14.97 -8.09 9.38
C ASP A 431 13.56 -7.57 9.64
N ARG A 432 12.56 -8.09 8.93
CA ARG A 432 11.14 -7.84 9.18
C ARG A 432 10.71 -8.25 10.59
N MET A 433 11.13 -9.43 11.06
CA MET A 433 10.92 -9.85 12.45
C MET A 433 11.56 -8.84 13.41
N TRP A 434 12.80 -8.43 13.15
CA TRP A 434 13.49 -7.43 13.98
C TRP A 434 12.75 -6.08 14.06
N ASN A 435 12.02 -5.74 13.00
CA ASN A 435 11.19 -4.54 12.91
C ASN A 435 9.73 -4.78 13.38
N GLY A 436 9.48 -5.80 14.22
CA GLY A 436 8.21 -6.00 14.90
C GLY A 436 7.17 -6.81 14.13
N GLU A 437 7.56 -7.56 13.09
CA GLU A 437 6.66 -8.59 12.51
C GLU A 437 6.48 -9.71 13.55
N THR A 438 5.23 -10.02 13.86
CA THR A 438 4.88 -11.07 14.83
C THR A 438 4.61 -12.41 14.15
N ASN A 439 4.27 -12.39 12.86
CA ASN A 439 4.01 -13.60 12.10
C ASN A 439 5.32 -14.27 11.66
N VAL A 440 5.66 -15.37 12.34
CA VAL A 440 6.91 -16.11 12.13
C VAL A 440 6.92 -16.96 10.86
N LYS A 441 5.75 -17.23 10.25
CA LYS A 441 5.57 -18.22 9.18
C LYS A 441 6.47 -17.94 7.98
N VAL A 442 6.50 -16.68 7.55
CA VAL A 442 7.26 -16.27 6.36
C VAL A 442 8.76 -16.52 6.56
N TYR A 443 9.33 -16.08 7.68
CA TYR A 443 10.77 -16.26 7.93
C TYR A 443 11.14 -17.74 8.07
N VAL A 444 10.36 -18.51 8.82
CA VAL A 444 10.60 -19.96 9.01
C VAL A 444 10.50 -20.70 7.68
N CYS A 445 9.46 -20.45 6.89
CA CYS A 445 9.26 -21.07 5.58
C CYS A 445 10.42 -20.77 4.63
N LEU A 446 10.81 -19.50 4.48
CA LEU A 446 11.92 -19.12 3.60
C LEU A 446 13.26 -19.69 4.06
N SER A 447 13.48 -19.80 5.39
CA SER A 447 14.68 -20.44 5.96
C SER A 447 14.74 -21.93 5.61
N MET A 448 13.61 -22.63 5.69
CA MET A 448 13.49 -24.04 5.29
C MET A 448 13.74 -24.22 3.78
N MET A 449 13.14 -23.36 2.94
CA MET A 449 13.33 -23.39 1.48
C MET A 449 14.79 -23.13 1.10
N MET A 450 15.47 -22.22 1.80
CA MET A 450 16.89 -21.98 1.62
C MET A 450 17.74 -23.20 1.99
N ALA A 451 17.47 -23.82 3.13
CA ALA A 451 18.17 -25.04 3.54
C ALA A 451 17.94 -26.19 2.54
N GLN A 452 16.72 -26.33 2.00
CA GLN A 452 16.41 -27.29 0.96
C GLN A 452 17.21 -27.03 -0.32
N ALA A 453 17.25 -25.78 -0.80
CA ALA A 453 17.99 -25.39 -2.00
C ALA A 453 19.49 -25.65 -1.85
N GLU A 454 20.09 -25.26 -0.72
CA GLU A 454 21.52 -25.48 -0.46
C GLU A 454 21.87 -26.96 -0.29
N ALA A 455 21.03 -27.73 0.41
CA ALA A 455 21.23 -29.16 0.59
C ALA A 455 21.15 -29.91 -0.76
N ARG A 456 20.15 -29.61 -1.60
CA ARG A 456 20.01 -30.21 -2.94
C ARG A 456 21.22 -29.89 -3.82
N LEU A 457 21.63 -28.63 -3.92
CA LEU A 457 22.79 -28.23 -4.72
C LEU A 457 24.13 -28.72 -4.14
N GLY A 458 24.18 -28.98 -2.83
CA GLY A 458 25.31 -29.57 -2.13
C GLY A 458 25.36 -31.10 -2.18
N GLY A 459 24.26 -31.78 -2.54
CA GLY A 459 24.14 -33.23 -2.43
C GLY A 459 24.10 -33.73 -0.97
N LEU A 460 23.57 -32.92 -0.06
CA LEU A 460 23.41 -33.24 1.36
C LEU A 460 22.00 -33.79 1.65
N PRO A 461 21.79 -34.52 2.76
CA PRO A 461 20.47 -34.98 3.17
C PRO A 461 19.49 -33.81 3.37
N VAL A 462 18.49 -33.71 2.48
CA VAL A 462 17.56 -32.58 2.43
C VAL A 462 16.67 -32.51 3.68
N LYS A 463 16.15 -33.67 4.14
CA LYS A 463 15.26 -33.74 5.31
C LYS A 463 15.94 -33.22 6.59
N ASP A 464 17.21 -33.59 6.79
CA ASP A 464 17.98 -33.17 7.96
C ASP A 464 18.27 -31.67 7.92
N ALA A 465 18.62 -31.14 6.75
CA ALA A 465 18.86 -29.71 6.55
C ALA A 465 17.61 -28.86 6.83
N ILE A 466 16.45 -29.27 6.30
CA ILE A 466 15.17 -28.59 6.54
C ILE A 466 14.80 -28.64 8.03
N THR A 467 14.90 -29.83 8.65
CA THR A 467 14.56 -30.00 10.07
C THR A 467 15.45 -29.13 10.95
N LYS A 468 16.75 -29.07 10.66
CA LYS A 468 17.68 -28.19 11.38
C LYS A 468 17.29 -26.72 11.23
N ALA A 469 17.03 -26.26 9.99
CA ALA A 469 16.65 -24.87 9.72
C ALA A 469 15.33 -24.47 10.39
N LEU A 470 14.35 -25.38 10.44
CA LEU A 470 13.09 -25.17 11.18
C LEU A 470 13.34 -24.90 12.66
N HIS A 471 14.14 -25.74 13.32
CA HIS A 471 14.44 -25.56 14.75
C HIS A 471 15.23 -24.28 15.03
N GLU A 472 16.24 -23.97 14.21
CA GLU A 472 17.08 -22.77 14.35
C GLU A 472 16.24 -21.50 14.14
N SER A 473 15.46 -21.44 13.07
CA SER A 473 14.61 -20.27 12.76
C SER A 473 13.50 -20.06 13.80
N LEU A 474 12.85 -21.13 14.29
CA LEU A 474 11.87 -21.03 15.37
C LEU A 474 12.49 -20.57 16.70
N GLY A 475 13.67 -21.08 17.04
CA GLY A 475 14.39 -20.66 18.25
C GLY A 475 14.76 -19.17 18.21
N GLU A 476 15.16 -18.68 17.04
CA GLU A 476 15.39 -17.26 16.80
C GLU A 476 14.10 -16.45 16.89
N CYS A 477 13.04 -16.84 16.20
CA CYS A 477 11.72 -16.20 16.30
C CYS A 477 11.24 -16.09 17.74
N HIS A 478 11.33 -17.17 18.50
CA HIS A 478 10.93 -17.18 19.91
C HIS A 478 11.74 -16.19 20.74
N SER A 479 13.05 -16.12 20.52
CA SER A 479 13.94 -15.18 21.22
C SER A 479 13.60 -13.73 20.90
N LEU A 480 13.32 -13.43 19.62
CA LEU A 480 12.92 -12.09 19.17
C LEU A 480 11.57 -11.66 19.72
N LEU A 481 10.55 -12.53 19.63
CA LEU A 481 9.22 -12.24 20.18
C LEU A 481 9.26 -12.04 21.69
N LYS A 482 10.09 -12.82 22.40
CA LYS A 482 10.28 -12.67 23.84
C LYS A 482 10.89 -11.31 24.20
N ALA A 483 11.85 -10.82 23.40
CA ALA A 483 12.44 -9.49 23.59
C ALA A 483 11.39 -8.38 23.35
N MET A 484 10.63 -8.47 22.26
CA MET A 484 9.57 -7.49 21.95
C MET A 484 8.47 -7.43 23.02
N ALA A 485 8.07 -8.58 23.56
CA ALA A 485 7.08 -8.65 24.63
C ALA A 485 7.58 -8.00 25.92
N ALA A 486 8.88 -8.14 26.23
CA ALA A 486 9.49 -7.47 27.37
C ALA A 486 9.52 -5.94 27.19
N ASP A 487 9.91 -5.44 26.02
CA ASP A 487 9.95 -4.00 25.72
C ASP A 487 8.56 -3.35 25.74
N SER A 488 7.53 -4.07 25.28
CA SER A 488 6.15 -3.60 25.28
C SER A 488 5.60 -3.37 26.70
N SER A 489 6.10 -4.10 27.70
CA SER A 489 5.70 -3.94 29.10
C SER A 489 6.28 -2.69 29.78
N VAL A 490 7.32 -2.08 29.18
CA VAL A 490 8.05 -0.92 29.73
C VAL A 490 7.67 0.39 29.01
N SER A 491 7.00 0.32 27.86
CA SER A 491 6.56 1.48 27.09
C SER A 491 5.57 2.34 27.88
N THR A 492 6.02 3.53 28.30
CA THR A 492 5.13 4.59 28.78
C THR A 492 4.32 5.09 27.58
N THR A 493 3.08 4.66 27.49
CA THR A 493 2.11 5.16 26.51
C THR A 493 1.87 6.66 26.70
N ASP A 494 1.65 7.38 25.60
CA ASP A 494 1.42 8.82 25.63
C ASP A 494 0.15 9.12 26.44
N PRO A 495 0.22 9.93 27.52
CA PRO A 495 -0.90 10.15 28.44
C PRO A 495 -2.12 10.80 27.75
N VAL A 496 -1.92 11.50 26.63
CA VAL A 496 -3.01 12.06 25.81
C VAL A 496 -3.78 10.93 25.12
N LEU A 497 -3.05 9.98 24.54
CA LEU A 497 -3.57 8.85 23.79
C LEU A 497 -4.18 7.77 24.70
N ASP A 498 -3.66 7.62 25.92
CA ASP A 498 -4.16 6.67 26.92
C ASP A 498 -5.60 6.92 27.35
N SER A 499 -5.99 8.19 27.52
CA SER A 499 -7.37 8.56 27.88
C SER A 499 -8.40 8.05 26.86
N TRP A 500 -7.99 7.94 25.59
CA TRP A 500 -8.83 7.44 24.52
C TRP A 500 -8.77 5.91 24.41
N ALA A 501 -7.58 5.32 24.57
CA ALA A 501 -7.40 3.87 24.59
C ALA A 501 -8.15 3.19 25.75
N SER A 502 -8.24 3.87 26.91
CA SER A 502 -8.93 3.40 28.13
C SER A 502 -10.45 3.62 28.12
N SER A 503 -11.00 4.37 27.15
CA SER A 503 -12.44 4.68 27.04
C SER A 503 -13.31 3.51 26.54
N GLY A 504 -12.81 2.26 26.58
CA GLY A 504 -13.62 1.05 26.41
C GLY A 504 -14.06 0.73 24.98
N LEU A 505 -13.57 1.44 23.97
CA LEU A 505 -13.72 1.11 22.54
C LEU A 505 -12.51 0.34 22.01
N MET A 506 -11.99 -0.61 22.80
CA MET A 506 -11.05 -1.59 22.26
C MET A 506 -11.79 -2.33 21.14
N MET A 507 -11.36 -2.12 19.90
CA MET A 507 -11.70 -3.05 18.84
C MET A 507 -11.21 -4.44 19.25
N PRO A 508 -11.92 -5.51 18.89
CA PRO A 508 -11.33 -6.84 18.92
C PRO A 508 -10.01 -6.72 18.15
N LEU A 509 -8.91 -7.21 18.72
CA LEU A 509 -7.72 -7.50 17.93
C LEU A 509 -8.20 -8.28 16.71
N PHE A 510 -8.21 -7.63 15.55
CA PHE A 510 -8.64 -8.22 14.31
C PHE A 510 -7.65 -9.34 14.03
N ALA A 511 -8.10 -10.56 14.30
CA ALA A 511 -7.30 -11.76 14.18
C ALA A 511 -6.72 -11.81 12.76
N ASP A 512 -5.39 -11.95 12.69
CA ASP A 512 -4.75 -12.55 11.53
C ASP A 512 -5.61 -13.76 11.14
N LEU A 513 -6.11 -13.76 9.90
CA LEU A 513 -6.67 -14.97 9.29
C LEU A 513 -5.50 -15.92 9.06
N ASP A 514 -5.07 -16.53 10.16
CA ASP A 514 -4.06 -17.57 10.22
C ASP A 514 -4.71 -18.85 9.67
N ALA A 515 -4.33 -19.24 8.44
CA ALA A 515 -4.32 -20.65 8.11
C ALA A 515 -3.26 -21.30 9.04
N ASP A 516 -3.71 -22.16 9.95
CA ASP A 516 -2.88 -22.80 10.95
C ASP A 516 -1.72 -23.59 10.31
N PHE A 517 -0.64 -23.79 11.09
CA PHE A 517 0.52 -24.62 10.75
C PHE A 517 0.14 -26.12 10.66
N ASP A 518 -0.86 -26.46 9.84
CA ASP A 518 -1.36 -27.84 9.71
C ASP A 518 -0.26 -28.80 9.20
N PHE A 519 0.79 -28.28 8.54
CA PHE A 519 1.95 -29.07 8.10
C PHE A 519 2.93 -29.47 9.22
N LEU A 520 2.84 -28.86 10.41
CA LEU A 520 3.70 -29.20 11.57
C LEU A 520 3.05 -30.24 12.50
N GLY A 521 1.77 -30.56 12.31
CA GLY A 521 0.97 -31.34 13.26
C GLY A 521 1.38 -32.81 13.45
N ASP A 522 2.06 -33.43 12.48
CA ASP A 522 2.21 -34.90 12.44
C ASP A 522 3.65 -35.41 12.56
N GLY A 523 4.60 -34.56 12.97
CA GLY A 523 6.00 -34.96 13.17
C GLY A 523 6.75 -35.35 11.89
N ASN A 524 6.09 -35.27 10.73
CA ASN A 524 6.67 -35.43 9.42
C ASN A 524 6.66 -34.05 8.76
N VAL A 525 7.82 -33.38 8.72
CA VAL A 525 8.01 -32.11 8.00
C VAL A 525 7.91 -32.42 6.50
N ASP A 526 6.68 -32.49 5.99
CA ASP A 526 6.40 -32.71 4.58
C ASP A 526 6.27 -31.35 3.88
N MET A 527 7.26 -31.03 3.05
CA MET A 527 7.26 -29.84 2.20
C MET A 527 6.47 -30.07 0.91
N SER A 528 5.67 -31.14 0.80
CA SER A 528 4.72 -31.35 -0.30
C SER A 528 3.72 -30.20 -0.44
N PHE A 529 3.55 -29.34 0.57
CA PHE A 529 2.85 -28.07 0.43
C PHE A 529 3.50 -27.14 -0.59
N LEU A 530 4.80 -27.21 -0.85
CA LEU A 530 5.39 -26.49 -1.97
C LEU A 530 4.86 -27.08 -3.28
N ASP A 531 4.93 -28.40 -3.46
CA ASP A 531 4.39 -29.05 -4.65
C ASP A 531 2.86 -28.88 -4.81
N THR A 532 2.10 -28.73 -3.71
CA THR A 532 0.63 -28.59 -3.70
C THR A 532 0.11 -27.14 -3.57
N CYS A 533 0.88 -26.18 -3.05
CA CYS A 533 0.62 -24.73 -3.19
C CYS A 533 0.61 -24.32 -4.68
N PHE A 534 1.29 -25.10 -5.50
CA PHE A 534 1.42 -24.94 -6.94
C PHE A 534 0.37 -25.72 -7.75
N ASP A 535 -0.43 -26.56 -7.10
CA ASP A 535 -1.56 -27.30 -7.68
C ASP A 535 -2.91 -26.72 -7.15
N LEU A 536 -3.02 -25.39 -7.02
CA LEU A 536 -4.32 -24.73 -6.86
C LEU A 536 -5.15 -24.96 -8.13
N GLN A 537 -6.17 -25.82 -8.03
CA GLN A 537 -7.18 -26.07 -9.06
C GLN A 537 -7.82 -24.75 -9.53
#